data_AF-A0A5N7BMF1-F1
#
_entry.id   AF-A0A5N7BMF1-F1
#
_cell.length_a   1.000
_cell.length_b   1.000
_cell.length_c   1.000
_cell.angle_alpha   90.00
_cell.angle_beta   90.00
_cell.angle_gamma   90.00
#
_symmetry.space_group_name_H-M   'P 1'
#
loop_
_entity.id
_entity.type
_entity.pdbx_description
1 polymer ?
#
loop_
_entity_poly.entity_id
_entity_poly.type
_entity_poly.pdbx_seq_one_letter_code
_entity_poly.pdbx_strand_id
1 'polypeptide(L)'
;MTELVMDARRDQSKERIGYAIHAHCWVLVDRVIGQDIVQKHLRKFTLAAQAYWVRNSDDWRAMPDHPIHDVLCYGPQEIDWHMVLFYPRSLGSPLRMQGMRKLIAQATRGDPRVNLRGNSVILDLPLDIAILVIDLIFKRPRCRERLSDINSLLEALQWKLPDTYWKARCEYWFLFEIDDLIKENRAVNWKRLCLAMEELLLDKIWYCNSGLKARQQALMSLEGIKEYFLGMIDSST
;
A
#
# COMPACT_ATOMS: atom_id res chain seq x y z
N MET A 1 -34.29 37.63 -43.88
CA MET A 1 -33.22 36.63 -43.72
C MET A 1 -32.74 36.69 -42.27
N THR A 2 -33.53 36.09 -41.37
CA THR A 2 -33.34 34.74 -40.77
C THR A 2 -32.58 34.85 -39.45
N GLU A 3 -33.33 35.12 -38.38
CA GLU A 3 -32.98 34.71 -37.02
C GLU A 3 -32.79 33.19 -37.00
N LEU A 4 -31.61 32.74 -36.57
CA LEU A 4 -31.38 31.35 -36.20
C LEU A 4 -31.82 31.16 -34.75
N VAL A 5 -33.11 30.84 -34.61
CA VAL A 5 -33.67 30.22 -33.42
C VAL A 5 -32.95 28.89 -33.20
N MET A 6 -32.04 28.84 -32.23
CA MET A 6 -31.50 27.60 -31.71
C MET A 6 -32.49 26.99 -30.72
N ASP A 7 -33.56 26.39 -31.25
CA ASP A 7 -34.30 25.39 -30.50
C ASP A 7 -34.21 24.04 -31.22
N ALA A 8 -33.37 23.18 -30.66
CA ALA A 8 -33.58 21.75 -30.69
C ALA A 8 -32.72 21.17 -29.58
N ARG A 9 -33.35 21.04 -28.41
CA ARG A 9 -33.00 20.05 -27.39
C ARG A 9 -32.75 18.71 -28.09
N ARG A 10 -31.50 18.42 -28.44
CA ARG A 10 -31.09 17.06 -28.71
C ARG A 10 -31.13 16.37 -27.36
N ASP A 11 -32.17 15.57 -27.20
CA ASP A 11 -32.16 14.39 -26.34
C ASP A 11 -31.00 13.49 -26.78
N GLN A 12 -29.78 13.90 -26.44
CA GLN A 12 -28.65 12.98 -26.43
C GLN A 12 -29.02 11.98 -25.36
N SER A 13 -29.47 10.81 -25.80
CA SER A 13 -29.43 9.61 -24.97
C SER A 13 -28.07 9.62 -24.31
N LYS A 14 -27.99 9.95 -23.02
CA LYS A 14 -26.74 10.03 -22.28
C LYS A 14 -26.11 8.66 -22.39
N GLU A 15 -25.18 8.50 -23.34
CA GLU A 15 -24.52 7.23 -23.59
C GLU A 15 -24.02 6.73 -22.24
N ARG A 16 -24.36 5.48 -21.92
CA ARG A 16 -23.92 4.86 -20.68
C ARG A 16 -22.41 4.67 -20.80
N ILE A 17 -21.64 5.67 -20.34
CA ILE A 17 -20.19 5.58 -20.28
C ILE A 17 -19.85 4.54 -19.22
N GLY A 18 -19.42 3.37 -19.68
CA GLY A 18 -18.81 2.35 -18.84
C GLY A 18 -17.30 2.62 -18.74
N TYR A 19 -16.75 2.52 -17.53
CA TYR A 19 -15.30 2.54 -17.32
C TYR A 19 -14.81 1.11 -17.11
N ALA A 20 -13.88 0.66 -17.94
CA ALA A 20 -13.26 -0.65 -17.75
C ALA A 20 -12.31 -0.60 -16.53
N ILE A 21 -12.45 -1.56 -15.62
CA ILE A 21 -11.57 -1.72 -14.46
C ILE A 21 -10.91 -3.09 -14.58
N HIS A 22 -9.58 -3.15 -14.45
CA HIS A 22 -8.87 -4.41 -14.40
C HIS A 22 -9.36 -5.27 -13.23
N ALA A 23 -9.49 -6.58 -13.43
CA ALA A 23 -9.96 -7.50 -12.38
C ALA A 23 -9.17 -7.37 -11.06
N HIS A 24 -7.85 -7.14 -11.14
CA HIS A 24 -7.03 -6.88 -9.95
C HIS A 24 -7.35 -5.55 -9.25
N CYS A 25 -7.62 -4.49 -10.00
CA CYS A 25 -8.03 -3.21 -9.42
C CYS A 25 -9.43 -3.28 -8.80
N TRP A 26 -10.29 -4.15 -9.32
CA TRP A 26 -11.61 -4.38 -8.75
C TRP A 26 -11.55 -4.99 -7.33
N VAL A 27 -10.58 -5.87 -7.07
CA VAL A 27 -10.32 -6.36 -5.70
C VAL A 27 -9.86 -5.23 -4.78
N LEU A 28 -9.09 -4.26 -5.27
CA LEU A 28 -8.69 -3.09 -4.48
C LEU A 28 -9.89 -2.20 -4.14
N VAL A 29 -10.83 -2.04 -5.08
CA VAL A 29 -12.10 -1.31 -4.83
C VAL A 29 -12.86 -1.94 -3.68
N ASP A 30 -12.97 -3.28 -3.67
CA ASP A 30 -13.64 -3.99 -2.58
C ASP A 30 -12.96 -3.76 -1.23
N ARG A 31 -11.62 -3.81 -1.19
CA ARG A 31 -10.84 -3.56 0.03
C ARG A 31 -11.03 -2.14 0.60
N VAL A 32 -11.22 -1.14 -0.24
CA VAL A 32 -11.25 0.28 0.16
C VAL A 32 -12.68 0.78 0.41
N ILE A 33 -13.61 0.41 -0.45
CA ILE A 33 -14.98 0.98 -0.49
C ILE A 33 -16.04 -0.09 -0.18
N GLY A 34 -15.78 -1.34 -0.58
CA GLY A 34 -16.76 -2.42 -0.57
C GLY A 34 -17.50 -2.51 -1.91
N GLN A 35 -17.34 -3.66 -2.57
CA GLN A 35 -17.88 -3.88 -3.90
C GLN A 35 -19.41 -3.78 -3.93
N ASP A 36 -20.10 -4.28 -2.90
CA ASP A 36 -21.56 -4.27 -2.82
C ASP A 36 -22.14 -2.84 -2.86
N ILE A 37 -21.49 -1.92 -2.14
CA ILE A 37 -21.89 -0.51 -2.10
C ILE A 37 -21.65 0.15 -3.46
N VAL A 38 -20.49 -0.12 -4.07
CA VAL A 38 -20.15 0.37 -5.40
C VAL A 38 -21.13 -0.15 -6.45
N GLN A 39 -21.47 -1.43 -6.44
CA GLN A 39 -22.43 -2.02 -7.37
C GLN A 39 -23.83 -1.41 -7.20
N LYS A 40 -24.29 -1.23 -5.97
CA LYS A 40 -25.58 -0.60 -5.66
C LYS A 40 -25.67 0.85 -6.15
N HIS A 41 -24.55 1.58 -6.11
CA HIS A 41 -24.47 3.00 -6.47
C HIS A 41 -23.52 3.28 -7.66
N LEU A 42 -23.45 2.36 -8.63
CA LEU A 42 -22.42 2.37 -9.67
C LEU A 42 -22.32 3.69 -10.44
N ARG A 43 -23.46 4.33 -10.72
CA ARG A 43 -23.49 5.64 -11.40
C ARG A 43 -22.84 6.75 -10.57
N LYS A 44 -23.04 6.74 -9.25
CA LYS A 44 -22.40 7.72 -8.36
C LYS A 44 -20.91 7.43 -8.26
N PHE A 45 -20.53 6.16 -8.24
CA PHE A 45 -19.12 5.77 -8.24
C PHE A 45 -18.38 6.25 -9.50
N THR A 46 -18.96 6.06 -10.69
CA THR A 46 -18.32 6.54 -11.93
C THR A 46 -18.24 8.07 -11.99
N LEU A 47 -19.26 8.78 -11.50
CA LEU A 47 -19.23 10.25 -11.38
C LEU A 47 -18.18 10.71 -10.36
N ALA A 48 -18.05 10.04 -9.24
CA ALA A 48 -17.03 10.32 -8.23
C ALA A 48 -15.61 10.09 -8.77
N ALA A 49 -15.41 8.98 -9.50
CA ALA A 49 -14.15 8.72 -10.19
C ALA A 49 -13.83 9.82 -11.22
N GLN A 50 -14.80 10.19 -12.05
CA GLN A 50 -14.62 11.27 -13.02
C GLN A 50 -14.29 12.61 -12.33
N ALA A 51 -15.03 12.98 -11.28
CA ALA A 51 -14.79 14.21 -10.54
C ALA A 51 -13.41 14.22 -9.87
N TYR A 52 -12.99 13.11 -9.26
CA TYR A 52 -11.66 12.94 -8.70
C TYR A 52 -10.59 13.17 -9.78
N TRP A 53 -10.70 12.49 -10.92
CA TRP A 53 -9.70 12.61 -11.97
C TRP A 53 -9.67 14.02 -12.58
N VAL A 54 -10.82 14.68 -12.80
CA VAL A 54 -10.85 16.06 -13.30
C VAL A 54 -10.15 17.02 -12.34
N ARG A 55 -10.30 16.83 -11.02
CA ARG A 55 -9.69 17.69 -10.00
C ARG A 55 -8.21 17.41 -9.75
N ASN A 56 -7.78 16.19 -10.03
CA ASN A 56 -6.40 15.73 -9.86
C ASN A 56 -5.76 15.50 -11.23
N SER A 57 -6.04 16.37 -12.22
CA SER A 57 -5.51 16.24 -13.57
C SER A 57 -3.98 16.28 -13.63
N ASP A 58 -3.35 16.93 -12.65
CA ASP A 58 -1.89 16.97 -12.53
C ASP A 58 -1.33 15.60 -12.10
N ASP A 59 -2.09 14.82 -11.32
CA ASP A 59 -1.74 13.44 -10.96
C ASP A 59 -1.90 12.47 -12.12
N TRP A 60 -2.56 12.85 -13.23
CA TRP A 60 -2.58 12.04 -14.45
C TRP A 60 -1.18 11.94 -15.06
N ARG A 61 -0.37 12.99 -14.87
CA ARG A 61 1.02 13.07 -15.33
C ARG A 61 2.01 12.51 -14.33
N ALA A 62 1.57 12.09 -13.14
CA ALA A 62 2.33 11.15 -12.33
C ALA A 62 2.29 9.75 -12.97
N MET A 63 2.71 9.68 -14.25
CA MET A 63 3.51 8.57 -14.72
C MET A 63 4.54 8.25 -13.63
N PRO A 64 4.95 6.98 -13.48
CA PRO A 64 6.03 6.64 -12.57
C PRO A 64 7.35 7.22 -13.13
N ASP A 65 7.48 8.54 -13.12
CA ASP A 65 8.72 9.27 -13.32
C ASP A 65 9.59 8.90 -12.14
N HIS A 66 10.46 7.93 -12.38
CA HIS A 66 11.76 8.00 -11.77
C HIS A 66 12.39 9.30 -12.29
N PRO A 67 12.93 10.16 -11.42
CA PRO A 67 13.92 11.12 -11.89
C PRO A 67 14.93 10.34 -12.72
N ILE A 68 15.18 10.78 -13.96
CA ILE A 68 16.02 10.12 -14.98
C ILE A 68 17.41 9.71 -14.45
N HIS A 69 17.81 10.21 -13.28
CA HIS A 69 19.04 9.84 -12.58
C HIS A 69 19.01 8.47 -11.85
N ASP A 70 17.85 7.82 -11.65
CA ASP A 70 17.73 6.50 -11.00
C ASP A 70 17.57 5.36 -12.03
N VAL A 71 18.43 5.34 -13.06
CA VAL A 71 18.55 4.27 -14.07
C VAL A 71 18.78 2.88 -13.44
N LEU A 72 19.18 2.83 -12.16
CA LEU A 72 19.47 1.60 -11.41
C LEU A 72 18.28 0.65 -11.24
N CYS A 73 17.03 1.09 -11.43
CA CYS A 73 15.87 0.21 -11.30
C CYS A 73 15.60 -0.65 -12.54
N TYR A 74 16.19 -0.28 -13.69
CA TYR A 74 16.07 -1.00 -14.95
C TYR A 74 17.42 -1.67 -15.22
N GLY A 75 17.44 -2.99 -15.36
CA GLY A 75 18.64 -3.71 -15.80
C GLY A 75 19.13 -3.19 -17.16
N PRO A 76 20.37 -3.53 -17.57
CA PRO A 76 20.95 -3.01 -18.80
C PRO A 76 20.22 -3.59 -20.02
N GLN A 77 19.19 -2.91 -20.48
CA GLN A 77 18.55 -3.16 -21.77
C GLN A 77 18.41 -1.83 -22.50
N GLU A 78 18.89 -1.81 -23.74
CA GLU A 78 18.77 -0.68 -24.65
C GLU A 78 17.31 -0.24 -24.75
N ILE A 79 17.05 1.01 -24.35
CA ILE A 79 15.71 1.58 -24.30
C ILE A 79 15.37 2.11 -25.69
N ASP A 80 14.43 1.46 -26.38
CA ASP A 80 13.74 2.03 -27.53
C ASP A 80 12.73 3.08 -27.04
N TRP A 81 13.04 4.35 -27.32
CA TRP A 81 12.29 5.52 -26.88
C TRP A 81 10.86 5.59 -27.45
N HIS A 82 10.53 4.81 -28.47
CA HIS A 82 9.18 4.77 -29.04
C HIS A 82 8.19 3.91 -28.25
N MET A 83 8.63 3.10 -27.29
CA MET A 83 7.77 2.23 -26.46
C MET A 83 7.35 2.84 -25.11
N VAL A 84 7.76 4.06 -24.81
CA VAL A 84 7.60 4.69 -23.48
C VAL A 84 6.21 5.34 -23.28
N LEU A 85 5.47 5.61 -24.36
CA LEU A 85 4.24 6.42 -24.29
C LEU A 85 2.95 5.66 -23.91
N PHE A 86 2.98 4.33 -23.74
CA PHE A 86 1.73 3.55 -23.59
C PHE A 86 1.63 2.57 -22.40
N TYR A 87 2.59 2.53 -21.47
CA TYR A 87 2.47 1.67 -20.28
C TYR A 87 3.05 2.29 -19.01
N PRO A 88 2.27 2.42 -17.92
CA PRO A 88 2.85 2.57 -16.59
C PRO A 88 3.41 1.20 -16.18
N ARG A 89 4.67 0.93 -16.51
CA ARG A 89 5.27 -0.40 -16.39
C ARG A 89 5.75 -0.69 -14.96
N SER A 90 4.83 -0.76 -14.01
CA SER A 90 5.08 -1.61 -12.83
C SER A 90 4.98 -3.07 -13.31
N LEU A 91 6.09 -3.79 -13.42
CA LEU A 91 6.07 -5.20 -13.84
C LEU A 91 5.31 -6.10 -12.85
N GLY A 92 5.18 -5.67 -11.59
CA GLY A 92 4.52 -6.43 -10.54
C GLY A 92 3.02 -6.15 -10.40
N SER A 93 2.27 -7.19 -10.01
CA SER A 93 0.85 -7.07 -9.67
C SER A 93 0.67 -6.27 -8.38
N PRO A 94 -0.22 -5.26 -8.35
CA PRO A 94 -0.53 -4.55 -7.11
C PRO A 94 -1.23 -5.44 -6.08
N LEU A 95 -1.68 -6.65 -6.43
CA LEU A 95 -2.25 -7.59 -5.45
C LEU A 95 -1.27 -8.66 -5.01
N ARG A 96 -0.37 -9.11 -5.90
CA ARG A 96 0.46 -10.29 -5.68
C ARG A 96 1.93 -9.94 -5.71
N MET A 97 2.51 -9.76 -4.53
CA MET A 97 3.92 -9.45 -4.37
C MET A 97 4.67 -10.67 -3.83
N GLN A 98 5.55 -11.25 -4.64
CA GLN A 98 6.26 -12.48 -4.26
C GLN A 98 7.15 -12.27 -3.03
N GLY A 99 7.78 -11.10 -2.89
CA GLY A 99 8.58 -10.74 -1.71
C GLY A 99 7.77 -10.80 -0.42
N MET A 100 6.58 -10.20 -0.41
CA MET A 100 5.67 -10.21 0.74
C MET A 100 5.22 -11.63 1.10
N ARG A 101 4.84 -12.44 0.09
CA ARG A 101 4.47 -13.85 0.32
C ARG A 101 5.60 -14.66 0.94
N LYS A 102 6.84 -14.45 0.47
CA LYS A 102 8.03 -15.12 1.03
C LYS A 102 8.26 -14.72 2.49
N LEU A 103 8.15 -13.42 2.82
CA LEU A 103 8.27 -12.94 4.20
C LEU A 103 7.23 -13.57 5.12
N ILE A 104 5.96 -13.57 4.70
CA ILE A 104 4.87 -14.17 5.48
C ILE A 104 5.11 -15.66 5.70
N ALA A 105 5.50 -16.38 4.64
CA ALA A 105 5.82 -17.80 4.74
C ALA A 105 7.04 -18.08 5.65
N GLN A 106 8.00 -17.16 5.75
CA GLN A 106 9.12 -17.28 6.69
C GLN A 106 8.70 -16.95 8.13
N ALA A 107 7.87 -15.93 8.33
CA ALA A 107 7.38 -15.52 9.64
C ALA A 107 6.33 -16.47 10.24
N THR A 108 5.67 -17.26 9.39
CA THR A 108 4.68 -18.29 9.80
C THR A 108 5.30 -19.68 9.94
N ARG A 109 6.49 -19.91 9.38
CA ARG A 109 7.22 -21.16 9.61
C ARG A 109 7.63 -21.19 11.08
N GLY A 110 7.07 -22.16 11.81
CA GLY A 110 7.22 -22.27 13.26
C GLY A 110 8.68 -22.15 13.66
N ASP A 111 9.01 -21.07 14.37
CA ASP A 111 10.21 -21.05 15.19
C ASP A 111 9.90 -21.94 16.40
N PRO A 112 10.79 -22.86 16.80
CA PRO A 112 10.69 -23.46 18.12
C PRO A 112 10.60 -22.28 19.09
N ARG A 113 9.61 -22.26 19.97
CA ARG A 113 9.57 -21.29 21.06
C ARG A 113 10.90 -21.37 21.78
N VAL A 114 11.84 -20.48 21.47
CA VAL A 114 13.12 -20.38 22.17
C VAL A 114 12.81 -19.78 23.53
N ASN A 115 12.38 -20.65 24.43
CA ASN A 115 12.38 -20.41 25.85
C ASN A 115 13.84 -20.37 26.29
N LEU A 116 14.47 -19.21 26.14
CA LEU A 116 15.66 -18.89 26.90
C LEU A 116 15.28 -17.75 27.85
N ARG A 117 14.98 -18.17 29.07
CA ARG A 117 14.90 -17.31 30.25
C ARG A 117 16.34 -17.21 30.76
N GLY A 118 17.09 -16.25 30.25
CA GLY A 118 18.35 -15.83 30.86
C GLY A 118 18.03 -14.74 31.87
N ASN A 119 17.96 -15.09 33.16
CA ASN A 119 17.84 -14.10 34.22
C ASN A 119 19.15 -13.29 34.28
N SER A 120 19.14 -12.07 33.76
CA SER A 120 20.21 -11.09 34.00
C SER A 120 19.66 -9.97 34.87
N VAL A 121 20.22 -9.82 36.07
CA VAL A 121 19.80 -8.90 37.14
C VAL A 121 20.06 -7.42 36.82
N ILE A 122 20.65 -7.12 35.65
CA ILE A 122 21.11 -5.77 35.29
C ILE A 122 20.08 -4.99 34.44
N LEU A 123 19.00 -5.62 33.93
CA LEU A 123 18.27 -5.14 32.74
C LEU A 123 16.74 -5.11 32.83
N ASP A 124 16.14 -5.09 34.02
CA ASP A 124 14.68 -4.98 34.20
C ASP A 124 14.18 -3.53 34.01
N LEU A 125 14.44 -2.96 32.83
CA LEU A 125 13.86 -1.68 32.46
C LEU A 125 12.35 -1.86 32.23
N PRO A 126 11.48 -0.97 32.74
CA PRO A 126 10.04 -1.07 32.48
C PRO A 126 9.76 -1.15 30.99
N LEU A 127 8.81 -2.02 30.62
CA LEU A 127 8.44 -2.28 29.21
C LEU A 127 8.18 -1.00 28.44
N ASP A 128 7.54 -0.01 29.08
CA ASP A 128 7.23 1.27 28.46
C ASP A 128 8.49 2.03 28.03
N ILE A 129 9.56 2.00 28.84
CA ILE A 129 10.82 2.65 28.47
C ILE A 129 11.52 1.88 27.36
N ALA A 130 11.47 0.53 27.38
CA ALA A 130 11.99 -0.27 26.27
C ALA A 130 11.30 0.07 24.95
N ILE A 131 9.96 0.19 24.97
CA ILE A 131 9.15 0.66 23.83
C ILE A 131 9.60 2.04 23.38
N LEU A 132 9.72 3.01 24.30
CA LEU A 132 10.14 4.38 23.97
C LEU A 132 11.52 4.42 23.31
N VAL A 133 12.49 3.64 23.80
CA VAL A 133 13.84 3.56 23.22
C VAL A 133 13.78 3.00 21.79
N ILE A 134 13.06 1.90 21.59
CA ILE A 134 12.90 1.32 20.24
C ILE A 134 12.19 2.32 19.31
N ASP A 135 11.19 3.05 19.80
CA ASP A 135 10.47 4.08 19.04
C ASP A 135 11.37 5.24 18.63
N LEU A 136 12.27 5.67 19.50
CA LEU A 136 13.26 6.69 19.16
C LEU A 136 14.19 6.23 18.04
N ILE A 137 14.58 4.95 18.01
CA ILE A 137 15.38 4.40 16.92
C ILE A 137 14.56 4.37 15.62
N PHE A 138 13.28 3.95 15.69
CA PHE A 138 12.39 3.93 14.53
C PHE A 138 12.09 5.31 13.93
N LYS A 139 12.13 6.39 14.73
CA LYS A 139 11.98 7.77 14.22
C LYS A 139 13.09 8.19 13.25
N ARG A 140 14.24 7.51 13.25
CA ARG A 140 15.31 7.75 12.28
C ARG A 140 14.86 7.33 10.87
N PRO A 141 15.39 7.96 9.80
CA PRO A 141 15.14 7.54 8.43
C PRO A 141 15.37 6.04 8.23
N ARG A 142 14.65 5.42 7.29
CA ARG A 142 14.82 4.00 6.98
C ARG A 142 16.24 3.75 6.47
N CYS A 143 17.00 2.96 7.23
CA CYS A 143 18.31 2.47 6.82
C CYS A 143 18.61 1.11 7.48
N ARG A 144 19.64 0.42 6.98
CA ARG A 144 20.02 -0.91 7.50
C ARG A 144 20.59 -0.82 8.91
N GLU A 145 21.34 0.24 9.21
CA GLU A 145 21.95 0.48 10.51
C GLU A 145 20.87 0.57 11.59
N ARG A 146 19.77 1.25 11.32
CA ARG A 146 18.63 1.34 12.24
C ARG A 146 18.06 -0.03 12.61
N LEU A 147 17.93 -0.94 11.63
CA LEU A 147 17.45 -2.31 11.88
C LEU A 147 18.49 -3.15 12.64
N SER A 148 19.77 -2.93 12.34
CA SER A 148 20.88 -3.53 13.07
C SER A 148 20.91 -3.08 14.53
N ASP A 149 20.74 -1.79 14.79
CA ASP A 149 20.70 -1.18 16.13
C ASP A 149 19.55 -1.78 16.95
N ILE A 150 18.35 -1.89 16.35
CA ILE A 150 17.20 -2.52 17.01
C ILE A 150 17.49 -3.98 17.35
N ASN A 151 17.99 -4.79 16.41
CA ASN A 151 18.28 -6.19 16.69
C ASN A 151 19.35 -6.35 17.77
N SER A 152 20.44 -5.57 17.68
CA SER A 152 21.54 -5.60 18.65
C SER A 152 21.06 -5.19 20.04
N LEU A 153 20.20 -4.17 20.14
CA LEU A 153 19.63 -3.72 21.42
C LEU A 153 18.72 -4.79 22.03
N LEU A 154 17.82 -5.37 21.23
CA LEU A 154 16.91 -6.41 21.70
C LEU A 154 17.66 -7.67 22.16
N GLU A 155 18.74 -8.01 21.47
CA GLU A 155 19.59 -9.16 21.82
C GLU A 155 20.46 -8.87 23.04
N ALA A 156 21.19 -7.76 23.06
CA ALA A 156 22.09 -7.40 24.17
C ALA A 156 21.32 -7.23 25.48
N LEU A 157 20.12 -6.61 25.42
CA LEU A 157 19.30 -6.37 26.60
C LEU A 157 18.27 -7.48 26.87
N GLN A 158 18.23 -8.50 26.01
CA GLN A 158 17.25 -9.60 26.06
C GLN A 158 15.79 -9.12 26.12
N TRP A 159 15.51 -7.95 25.53
CA TRP A 159 14.18 -7.35 25.53
C TRP A 159 13.22 -8.12 24.63
N LYS A 160 12.06 -8.48 25.20
CA LYS A 160 10.96 -9.12 24.49
C LYS A 160 9.75 -8.20 24.53
N LEU A 161 9.53 -7.49 23.42
CA LEU A 161 8.34 -6.64 23.25
C LEU A 161 7.13 -7.49 22.86
N PRO A 162 5.93 -7.13 23.31
CA PRO A 162 4.72 -7.89 23.02
C PRO A 162 4.34 -7.85 21.54
N ASP A 163 3.66 -8.89 21.06
CA ASP A 163 3.19 -8.96 19.68
C ASP A 163 2.26 -7.80 19.30
N THR A 164 1.50 -7.26 20.26
CA THR A 164 0.64 -6.08 20.05
C THR A 164 1.45 -4.87 19.58
N TYR A 165 2.65 -4.67 20.13
CA TYR A 165 3.55 -3.61 19.71
C TYR A 165 4.01 -3.80 18.26
N TRP A 166 4.45 -5.02 17.92
CA TRP A 166 4.92 -5.33 16.56
C TRP A 166 3.81 -5.29 15.52
N LYS A 167 2.59 -5.70 15.87
CA LYS A 167 1.39 -5.58 15.02
C LYS A 167 1.10 -4.12 14.70
N ALA A 168 1.03 -3.26 15.73
CA ALA A 168 0.80 -1.82 15.55
C ALA A 168 1.89 -1.16 14.68
N ARG A 169 3.13 -1.68 14.72
CA ARG A 169 4.22 -1.20 13.86
C ARG A 169 4.11 -1.68 12.40
N CYS A 170 3.44 -2.81 12.16
CA CYS A 170 3.19 -3.36 10.83
C CYS A 170 1.93 -2.78 10.16
N GLU A 171 1.23 -1.81 10.78
CA GLU A 171 0.03 -1.18 10.24
C GLU A 171 0.36 -0.21 9.08
N TYR A 172 0.85 -0.77 7.97
CA TYR A 172 0.88 -0.05 6.70
C TYR A 172 -0.46 -0.24 6.04
N TRP A 173 -1.23 0.82 5.91
CA TRP A 173 -2.57 0.82 5.32
C TRP A 173 -2.65 0.18 3.90
N PHE A 174 -1.54 0.13 3.18
CA PHE A 174 -1.44 -0.50 1.85
C PHE A 174 -0.98 -1.97 1.88
N LEU A 175 -0.78 -2.57 3.05
CA LEU A 175 -0.34 -3.97 3.22
C LEU A 175 -1.46 -4.85 3.77
N PHE A 176 -2.42 -5.15 2.90
CA PHE A 176 -3.57 -6.02 3.16
C PHE A 176 -3.23 -7.37 3.76
N GLU A 177 -2.07 -7.91 3.41
CA GLU A 177 -1.64 -9.20 3.91
C GLU A 177 -1.48 -9.21 5.44
N ILE A 178 -1.21 -8.06 6.07
CA ILE A 178 -1.11 -7.93 7.53
C ILE A 178 -2.49 -8.04 8.18
N ASP A 179 -3.48 -7.30 7.66
CA ASP A 179 -4.85 -7.38 8.16
C ASP A 179 -5.43 -8.78 7.99
N ASP A 180 -5.15 -9.43 6.86
CA ASP A 180 -5.60 -10.79 6.59
C ASP A 180 -5.00 -11.77 7.62
N LEU A 181 -3.70 -11.65 7.93
CA LEU A 181 -3.04 -12.49 8.96
C LEU A 181 -3.62 -12.26 10.37
N ILE A 182 -3.95 -11.02 10.72
CA ILE A 182 -4.57 -10.68 12.01
C ILE A 182 -5.97 -11.29 12.08
N LYS A 183 -6.78 -11.14 11.03
CA LYS A 183 -8.15 -11.68 10.95
C LYS A 183 -8.17 -13.21 10.98
N GLU A 184 -7.24 -13.86 10.29
CA GLU A 184 -7.09 -15.32 10.26
C GLU A 184 -6.53 -15.89 11.58
N ASN A 185 -6.14 -15.04 12.53
CA ASN A 185 -5.52 -15.40 13.81
C ASN A 185 -4.36 -16.41 13.65
N ARG A 186 -3.52 -16.19 12.63
CA ARG A 186 -2.41 -17.10 12.33
C ARG A 186 -1.27 -16.90 13.32
N ALA A 187 -0.61 -18.00 13.68
CA ALA A 187 0.62 -17.96 14.45
C ALA A 187 1.75 -17.36 13.59
N VAL A 188 2.10 -16.11 13.87
CA VAL A 188 3.10 -15.33 13.12
C VAL A 188 4.11 -14.75 14.11
N ASN A 189 5.40 -14.85 13.79
CA ASN A 189 6.42 -14.10 14.50
C ASN A 189 6.38 -12.62 14.04
N TRP A 190 5.62 -11.80 14.77
CA TRP A 190 5.36 -10.39 14.40
C TRP A 190 6.61 -9.53 14.41
N LYS A 191 7.55 -9.75 15.35
CA LYS A 191 8.87 -9.08 15.34
C LYS A 191 9.60 -9.34 14.02
N ARG A 192 9.73 -10.62 13.66
CA ARG A 192 10.47 -11.02 12.45
C ARG A 192 9.80 -10.46 11.20
N LEU A 193 8.48 -10.52 11.12
CA LEU A 193 7.73 -9.97 9.99
C LEU A 193 7.95 -8.45 9.87
N CYS A 194 7.80 -7.72 10.97
CA CYS A 194 7.98 -6.27 11.01
C CYS A 194 9.37 -5.83 10.51
N LEU A 195 10.42 -6.43 11.04
CA LEU A 195 11.80 -6.06 10.70
C LEU A 195 12.15 -6.46 9.26
N ALA A 196 11.74 -7.65 8.83
CA ALA A 196 11.99 -8.11 7.46
C ALA A 196 11.21 -7.30 6.42
N MET A 197 10.02 -6.79 6.77
CA MET A 197 9.29 -5.85 5.93
C MET A 197 10.01 -4.51 5.81
N GLU A 198 10.46 -3.93 6.91
CA GLU A 198 11.25 -2.70 6.88
C GLU A 198 12.53 -2.88 6.05
N GLU A 199 13.19 -4.04 6.13
CA GLU A 199 14.34 -4.37 5.29
C GLU A 199 13.96 -4.47 3.81
N LEU A 200 12.86 -5.15 3.49
CA LEU A 200 12.39 -5.30 2.12
C LEU A 200 12.00 -3.95 1.48
N LEU A 201 11.47 -3.01 2.27
CA LEU A 201 11.18 -1.64 1.84
C LEU A 201 12.43 -0.80 1.57
N LEU A 202 13.62 -1.19 2.08
CA LEU A 202 14.89 -0.54 1.74
C LEU A 202 15.39 -0.89 0.33
N ASP A 203 14.98 -2.04 -0.20
CA ASP A 203 15.32 -2.44 -1.56
C ASP A 203 14.48 -1.65 -2.56
N LYS A 204 15.06 -0.54 -3.06
CA LYS A 204 14.41 0.34 -4.05
C LYS A 204 14.05 -0.40 -5.34
N ILE A 205 14.88 -1.33 -5.79
CA ILE A 205 14.65 -2.09 -7.02
C ILE A 205 13.43 -3.00 -6.82
N TRP A 206 13.39 -3.71 -5.69
CA TRP A 206 12.23 -4.52 -5.32
C TRP A 206 10.97 -3.65 -5.16
N TYR A 207 11.06 -2.52 -4.46
CA TYR A 207 9.93 -1.63 -4.21
C TYR A 207 9.27 -1.16 -5.52
N CYS A 208 10.08 -0.73 -6.48
CA CYS A 208 9.60 -0.24 -7.77
C CYS A 208 9.06 -1.37 -8.66
N ASN A 209 9.69 -2.54 -8.66
CA ASN A 209 9.34 -3.64 -9.57
C ASN A 209 8.30 -4.62 -9.01
N SER A 210 8.07 -4.64 -7.70
CA SER A 210 7.17 -5.61 -7.03
C SER A 210 5.68 -5.37 -7.28
N GLY A 211 5.30 -4.16 -7.71
CA GLY A 211 3.91 -3.71 -7.77
C GLY A 211 3.44 -2.98 -6.51
N LEU A 212 4.29 -2.86 -5.48
CA LEU A 212 3.95 -2.17 -4.23
C LEU A 212 3.74 -0.66 -4.43
N LYS A 213 4.60 -0.01 -5.21
CA LYS A 213 4.44 1.41 -5.58
C LYS A 213 3.10 1.65 -6.30
N ALA A 214 2.79 0.79 -7.27
CA ALA A 214 1.52 0.85 -8.00
C ALA A 214 0.31 0.59 -7.08
N ARG A 215 0.43 -0.34 -6.13
CA ARG A 215 -0.59 -0.55 -5.10
C ARG A 215 -0.81 0.72 -4.28
N GLN A 216 0.26 1.30 -3.72
CA GLN A 216 0.15 2.53 -2.91
C GLN A 216 -0.55 3.64 -3.69
N GLN A 217 -0.15 3.88 -4.95
CA GLN A 217 -0.76 4.88 -5.81
C GLN A 217 -2.25 4.59 -6.07
N ALA A 218 -2.58 3.36 -6.47
CA ALA A 218 -3.96 2.97 -6.72
C ALA A 218 -4.84 3.17 -5.47
N LEU A 219 -4.32 2.86 -4.29
CA LEU A 219 -5.08 3.02 -3.05
C LEU A 219 -5.24 4.48 -2.63
N MET A 220 -4.23 5.34 -2.86
CA MET A 220 -4.40 6.79 -2.64
C MET A 220 -5.50 7.35 -3.53
N SER A 221 -5.53 6.95 -4.81
CA SER A 221 -6.60 7.37 -5.72
C SER A 221 -7.96 6.82 -5.31
N LEU A 222 -8.04 5.56 -4.88
CA LEU A 222 -9.29 4.95 -4.43
C LEU A 222 -9.85 5.61 -3.15
N GLU A 223 -9.00 5.98 -2.20
CA GLU A 223 -9.43 6.74 -1.01
C GLU A 223 -9.98 8.11 -1.41
N GLY A 224 -9.31 8.84 -2.30
CA GLY A 224 -9.83 10.11 -2.82
C GLY A 224 -11.19 9.93 -3.53
N ILE A 225 -11.35 8.88 -4.35
CA ILE A 225 -12.63 8.58 -5.01
C ILE A 225 -13.71 8.23 -3.99
N LYS A 226 -13.36 7.46 -2.95
CA LYS A 226 -14.27 7.06 -1.88
C LYS A 226 -14.88 8.25 -1.16
N GLU A 227 -14.08 9.27 -0.85
CA GLU A 227 -14.56 10.50 -0.21
C GLU A 227 -15.67 11.18 -1.03
N TYR A 228 -15.42 11.39 -2.34
CA TYR A 228 -16.44 11.94 -3.24
C TYR A 228 -17.67 11.04 -3.35
N PHE A 229 -17.44 9.73 -3.44
CA PHE A 229 -18.50 8.75 -3.62
C PHE A 229 -19.45 8.69 -2.42
N LEU A 230 -18.92 8.62 -1.20
CA LEU A 230 -19.71 8.59 0.03
C LEU A 230 -20.50 9.89 0.21
N GLY A 231 -19.88 11.05 -0.05
CA GLY A 231 -20.60 12.34 -0.03
C GLY A 231 -21.76 12.42 -1.04
N MET A 232 -21.64 11.78 -2.20
CA MET A 232 -22.75 11.67 -3.16
C MET A 232 -23.84 10.68 -2.73
N ILE A 233 -23.51 9.66 -1.93
CA ILE A 233 -24.51 8.73 -1.38
C ILE A 233 -25.35 9.46 -0.35
N ASP A 234 -24.71 10.09 0.63
CA ASP A 234 -25.36 10.70 1.79
C ASP A 234 -26.26 11.87 1.40
N SER A 235 -25.89 12.65 0.38
CA SER A 235 -26.67 13.79 -0.14
C SER A 235 -27.91 13.42 -0.96
N SER A 236 -28.18 12.14 -1.17
CA SER A 236 -29.41 11.67 -1.88
C SER A 236 -30.37 10.90 -0.99
N THR A 237 -30.13 10.89 0.31
CA THR A 237 -31.03 10.38 1.35
C THR A 237 -31.73 11.55 2.03
#